data_AF-A0A932L1Z1-F1
#
_entry.id   AF-A0A932L1Z1-F1
#
_cell.length_a   1.000
_cell.length_b   1.000
_cell.length_c   1.000
_cell.angle_alpha   90.00
_cell.angle_beta   90.00
_cell.angle_gamma   90.00
#
_symmetry.space_group_name_H-M   'P 1'
#
loop_
_entity.id
_entity.type
_entity.pdbx_description
1 polymer ?
#
loop_
_entity_poly.entity_id
_entity_poly.type
_entity_poly.pdbx_seq_one_letter_code
_entity_poly.pdbx_strand_id
1 'polypeptide(L)'
;LTEAGRASPLAAVDGVPVLHWHGDTFDLPEGATLLASTALTRHQAFSWGRKALGLQFHVEATAQGLERWFIGHSCEIGTTPGLSVRGLRAETKAMAAGLEKSGPQVLGDFLSDMM
;
A
#
# COMPACT_ATOMS: atom_id res chain seq x y z
N LEU A 1 5.32 -3.02 9.51
CA LEU A 1 4.29 -2.37 10.36
C LEU A 1 4.89 -1.94 11.70
N THR A 2 4.37 -0.88 12.32
CA THR A 2 4.62 -0.57 13.75
C THR A 2 3.89 -1.57 14.64
N GLU A 3 4.08 -1.50 15.95
CA GLU A 3 3.27 -2.30 16.89
C GLU A 3 1.78 -1.97 16.75
N ALA A 4 1.43 -0.68 16.71
CA ALA A 4 0.06 -0.23 16.45
C ALA A 4 -0.47 -0.72 15.09
N GLY A 5 0.36 -0.76 14.05
CA GLY A 5 -0.03 -1.31 12.75
C GLY A 5 -0.33 -2.80 12.76
N ARG A 6 0.39 -3.59 13.58
CA ARG A 6 0.09 -5.02 13.77
C ARG A 6 -1.19 -5.27 14.58
N ALA A 7 -1.63 -4.27 15.34
CA ALA A 7 -2.87 -4.29 16.11
C ALA A 7 -4.03 -3.54 15.42
N SER A 8 -3.90 -3.25 14.12
CA SER A 8 -4.90 -2.55 13.31
C SER A 8 -5.32 -3.40 12.11
N PRO A 9 -6.26 -2.92 11.27
CA PRO A 9 -6.63 -3.61 10.02
C PRO A 9 -5.44 -3.93 9.10
N LEU A 10 -4.30 -3.25 9.26
CA LEU A 10 -3.10 -3.55 8.48
C LEU A 10 -2.44 -4.89 8.84
N ALA A 11 -2.84 -5.53 9.95
CA ALA A 11 -2.37 -6.86 10.30
C ALA A 11 -2.59 -7.88 9.18
N ALA A 12 -3.66 -7.71 8.38
CA ALA A 12 -3.97 -8.58 7.25
C ALA A 12 -2.88 -8.59 6.16
N VAL A 13 -2.07 -7.52 6.07
CA VAL A 13 -0.97 -7.38 5.10
C VAL A 13 0.41 -7.45 5.77
N ASP A 14 0.52 -7.91 7.03
CA ASP A 14 1.84 -8.06 7.66
C ASP A 14 2.68 -9.13 6.94
N GLY A 15 3.86 -8.74 6.47
CA GLY A 15 4.72 -9.58 5.65
C GLY A 15 4.24 -9.80 4.20
N VAL A 16 3.15 -9.17 3.77
CA VAL A 16 2.67 -9.20 2.38
C VAL A 16 3.25 -8.01 1.61
N PRO A 17 3.91 -8.21 0.45
CA PRO A 17 4.33 -7.10 -0.40
C PRO A 17 3.13 -6.27 -0.88
N VAL A 18 3.25 -4.95 -0.75
CA VAL A 18 2.25 -3.96 -1.21
C VAL A 18 2.83 -3.10 -2.33
N LEU A 19 1.97 -2.50 -3.16
CA LEU A 19 2.41 -1.59 -4.21
C LEU A 19 2.70 -0.19 -3.64
N HIS A 20 3.91 0.31 -3.90
CA HIS A 20 4.27 1.71 -3.70
C HIS A 20 4.36 2.41 -5.06
N TRP A 21 3.50 3.41 -5.28
CA TRP A 21 3.55 4.27 -6.47
C TRP A 21 3.29 5.73 -6.06
N HIS A 22 4.31 6.38 -5.49
CA HIS A 22 4.23 7.77 -5.04
C HIS A 22 5.62 8.43 -5.07
N GLY A 23 5.64 9.74 -5.32
CA GLY A 23 6.85 10.57 -5.24
C GLY A 23 6.89 11.43 -3.96
N ASP A 24 5.72 11.91 -3.53
CA ASP A 24 5.58 12.71 -2.32
C ASP A 24 5.31 11.84 -1.08
N THR A 25 5.31 12.50 0.08
CA THR A 25 4.89 11.94 1.37
C THR A 25 4.12 13.00 2.16
N PHE A 26 3.76 12.70 3.39
CA PHE A 26 3.00 13.58 4.27
C PHE A 26 3.62 13.64 5.66
N ASP A 27 3.31 14.68 6.43
CA ASP A 27 3.56 14.68 7.87
C ASP A 27 2.43 13.97 8.61
N LEU A 28 2.77 13.30 9.71
CA LEU A 28 1.78 12.65 10.55
C LEU A 28 0.88 13.71 11.20
N PRO A 29 -0.45 13.69 10.98
CA PRO A 29 -1.34 14.66 11.59
C PRO A 29 -1.29 14.60 13.12
N GLU A 30 -1.49 15.75 13.78
CA GLU A 30 -1.55 15.80 15.25
C GLU A 30 -2.68 14.89 15.77
N GLY A 31 -2.37 14.05 16.75
CA GLY A 31 -3.31 13.08 17.32
C GLY A 31 -3.54 11.83 16.47
N ALA A 32 -2.85 11.67 15.33
CA ALA A 32 -2.85 10.44 14.55
C ALA A 32 -1.80 9.43 15.06
N THR A 33 -2.09 8.15 14.88
CA THR A 33 -1.20 7.05 15.24
C THR A 33 -0.54 6.49 13.99
N LEU A 34 0.81 6.45 13.98
CA LEU A 34 1.58 5.86 12.90
C LEU A 34 1.46 4.33 12.89
N LEU A 35 1.05 3.76 11.76
CA LEU A 35 0.81 2.32 11.61
C LEU A 35 1.88 1.62 10.77
N ALA A 36 2.49 2.31 9.80
CA ALA A 36 3.50 1.73 8.94
C ALA A 36 4.58 2.74 8.55
N SER A 37 5.78 2.21 8.30
CA SER A 37 6.96 2.93 7.84
C SER A 37 7.83 2.00 7.00
N THR A 38 8.59 2.56 6.05
CA THR A 38 9.72 1.90 5.39
C THR A 38 11.01 2.66 5.69
N ALA A 39 12.16 2.11 5.27
CA ALA A 39 13.44 2.82 5.37
C ALA A 39 13.50 4.10 4.53
N LEU A 40 12.77 4.14 3.40
CA LEU A 40 12.74 5.28 2.48
C LEU A 40 11.65 6.29 2.83
N THR A 41 10.52 5.84 3.36
CA THR A 41 9.37 6.70 3.66
C THR A 41 8.86 6.40 5.05
N ARG A 42 9.08 7.36 5.97
CA ARG A 42 8.71 7.22 7.38
C ARG A 42 7.20 7.09 7.56
N HIS A 43 6.40 7.87 6.84
CA HIS A 43 4.95 7.88 6.99
C HIS A 43 4.30 7.11 5.84
N GLN A 44 3.99 5.83 6.09
CA GLN A 44 3.34 4.96 5.10
C GLN A 44 1.87 4.72 5.40
N ALA A 45 1.49 4.71 6.66
CA ALA A 45 0.09 4.64 7.05
C ALA A 45 -0.14 5.21 8.44
N PHE A 46 -1.33 5.77 8.66
CA PHE A 46 -1.77 6.24 9.97
C PHE A 46 -3.25 5.95 10.21
N SER A 47 -3.66 5.90 11.47
CA SER A 47 -5.07 6.02 11.85
C SER A 47 -5.31 7.31 12.62
N TRP A 48 -6.51 7.87 12.50
CA TRP A 48 -6.97 8.97 13.34
C TRP A 48 -8.28 8.57 14.01
N GLY A 49 -8.14 8.08 15.25
CA GLY A 49 -9.20 7.35 15.93
C GLY A 49 -9.62 6.10 15.15
N ARG A 50 -10.91 5.75 15.21
CA ARG A 50 -11.49 4.59 14.51
C ARG A 50 -12.09 4.91 13.14
N LYS A 51 -12.12 6.19 12.75
CA LYS A 51 -12.92 6.65 11.59
C LYS A 51 -12.10 7.02 10.37
N ALA A 52 -10.78 7.11 10.51
CA ALA A 52 -9.90 7.48 9.41
C ALA A 52 -8.67 6.59 9.40
N LEU A 53 -8.39 6.01 8.23
CA LEU A 53 -7.21 5.25 7.90
C LEU A 53 -6.57 5.92 6.66
N GLY A 54 -5.34 6.40 6.81
CA GLY A 54 -4.55 6.95 5.71
C GLY A 54 -3.51 5.94 5.25
N LEU A 55 -3.41 5.71 3.94
CA LEU A 55 -2.47 4.77 3.32
C LEU A 55 -1.69 5.50 2.21
N GLN A 56 -0.37 5.35 2.22
CA GLN A 56 0.52 5.84 1.15
C GLN A 56 0.70 4.79 0.05
N PHE A 57 0.56 3.52 0.39
CA PHE A 57 0.64 2.37 -0.50
C PHE A 57 -0.74 1.88 -0.92
N HIS A 58 -0.79 1.10 -2.00
CA HIS A 58 -2.03 0.65 -2.62
C HIS A 58 -2.35 -0.79 -2.22
N VAL A 59 -3.27 -0.96 -1.26
CA VAL A 59 -3.79 -2.27 -0.84
C VAL A 59 -4.84 -2.82 -1.81
N GLU A 60 -5.41 -1.95 -2.64
CA GLU A 60 -6.42 -2.27 -3.65
C GLU A 60 -5.82 -2.81 -4.96
N ALA A 61 -4.49 -2.78 -5.09
CA ALA A 61 -3.80 -3.14 -6.31
C ALA A 61 -4.02 -4.63 -6.65
N THR A 62 -4.43 -4.89 -7.89
CA THR A 62 -4.58 -6.23 -8.44
C THR A 62 -3.68 -6.38 -9.66
N ALA A 63 -3.24 -7.61 -9.97
CA ALA A 63 -2.46 -7.91 -11.15
C ALA A 63 -3.15 -7.42 -12.42
N GLN A 64 -4.47 -7.65 -12.51
CA GLN A 64 -5.26 -7.17 -13.64
C GLN A 64 -5.37 -5.64 -13.67
N GLY A 65 -5.54 -4.99 -12.52
CA GLY A 65 -5.66 -3.54 -12.39
C GLY A 65 -4.37 -2.82 -12.81
N LEU A 66 -3.22 -3.37 -12.37
CA LEU A 66 -1.90 -2.80 -12.62
C LEU A 66 -1.52 -2.78 -14.11
N GLU A 67 -2.02 -3.70 -14.93
CA GLU A 67 -1.76 -3.67 -16.37
C GLU A 67 -2.21 -2.36 -17.02
N ARG A 68 -3.33 -1.79 -16.58
CA ARG A 68 -3.81 -0.50 -17.09
C ARG A 68 -2.87 0.63 -16.68
N TRP A 69 -2.33 0.57 -15.48
CA TRP A 69 -1.40 1.58 -14.96
C TRP A 69 -0.07 1.51 -15.71
N PHE A 70 0.47 0.31 -15.94
CA PHE A 70 1.71 0.13 -16.69
C PHE A 70 1.63 0.66 -18.12
N ILE A 71 0.46 0.50 -18.77
CA ILE A 71 0.23 1.05 -20.10
C ILE A 71 0.13 2.58 -20.04
N GLY A 72 -0.73 3.10 -19.16
CA GLY A 72 -0.99 4.54 -19.02
C GLY A 72 0.22 5.36 -18.58
N HIS A 73 1.12 4.76 -17.82
CA HIS A 73 2.30 5.41 -17.24
C HIS A 73 3.63 4.87 -17.80
N SER A 74 3.60 4.25 -18.98
CA SER A 74 4.78 3.64 -19.60
C SER A 74 5.94 4.62 -19.81
N CYS A 75 5.66 5.89 -20.11
CA CYS A 75 6.69 6.93 -20.23
C CYS A 75 7.38 7.23 -18.90
N GLU A 76 6.61 7.45 -17.83
CA GLU A 76 7.12 7.72 -16.47
C GLU A 76 7.97 6.54 -15.97
N ILE A 77 7.46 5.32 -16.15
CA ILE A 77 8.18 4.09 -15.82
C ILE A 77 9.49 4.02 -16.60
N GLY A 78 9.45 4.31 -17.91
CA GLY A 78 10.63 4.26 -18.78
C GLY A 78 11.73 5.26 -18.43
N THR A 79 11.38 6.37 -17.76
CA THR A 79 12.35 7.37 -17.30
C THR A 79 12.80 7.16 -15.85
N THR A 80 12.19 6.22 -15.11
CA THR A 80 12.52 5.97 -13.71
C THR A 80 13.67 4.95 -13.59
N PRO A 81 14.81 5.32 -12.98
CA PRO A 81 15.95 4.41 -12.87
C PRO A 81 15.60 3.09 -12.18
N GLY A 82 16.01 1.98 -12.78
CA GLY A 82 15.80 0.64 -12.22
C GLY A 82 14.41 0.04 -12.48
N LEU A 83 13.47 0.80 -13.06
CA LEU A 83 12.16 0.29 -13.41
C LEU A 83 12.02 -0.02 -14.90
N SER A 84 11.15 -0.96 -15.22
CA SER A 84 10.67 -1.20 -16.57
C SER A 84 9.29 -1.84 -16.51
N VAL A 85 8.45 -1.60 -17.53
CA VAL A 85 7.12 -2.25 -17.62
C VAL A 85 7.25 -3.78 -17.57
N ARG A 86 8.30 -4.34 -18.20
CA ARG A 86 8.56 -5.78 -18.16
C ARG A 86 8.90 -6.27 -16.74
N GLY A 87 9.73 -5.52 -16.02
CA GLY A 87 10.10 -5.85 -14.63
C GLY A 87 8.90 -5.80 -13.70
N LEU A 88 8.14 -4.71 -13.75
CA LEU A 88 6.93 -4.54 -12.94
C LEU A 88 5.90 -5.64 -13.21
N ARG A 89 5.70 -6.06 -14.47
CA ARG A 89 4.86 -7.22 -14.80
C ARG A 89 5.35 -8.52 -14.17
N ALA A 90 6.66 -8.75 -14.15
CA ALA A 90 7.25 -9.95 -13.56
C ALA A 90 7.07 -9.96 -12.04
N GLU A 91 7.30 -8.82 -11.37
CA GLU A 91 7.07 -8.66 -9.93
C GLU A 91 5.60 -8.82 -9.56
N THR A 92 4.70 -8.16 -10.30
CA THR A 92 3.25 -8.32 -10.14
C THR A 92 2.85 -9.79 -10.23
N LYS A 93 3.34 -10.53 -11.23
CA LYS A 93 3.05 -11.96 -11.36
C LYS A 93 3.53 -12.77 -10.15
N ALA A 94 4.65 -12.39 -9.55
CA ALA A 94 5.23 -13.10 -8.41
C ALA A 94 4.53 -12.77 -7.08
N MET A 95 4.03 -11.55 -6.91
CA MET A 95 3.65 -11.01 -5.59
C MET A 95 2.16 -10.71 -5.44
N ALA A 96 1.46 -10.35 -6.53
CA ALA A 96 0.11 -9.77 -6.43
C ALA A 96 -0.93 -10.72 -5.80
N ALA A 97 -0.78 -12.03 -5.95
CA ALA A 97 -1.73 -13.00 -5.38
C ALA A 97 -1.87 -12.89 -3.85
N GLY A 98 -0.78 -12.56 -3.15
CA GLY A 98 -0.81 -12.34 -1.70
C GLY A 98 -1.61 -11.09 -1.33
N LEU A 99 -1.37 -10.00 -2.07
CA LEU A 99 -2.04 -8.72 -1.86
C LEU A 99 -3.52 -8.78 -2.25
N GLU A 100 -3.87 -9.39 -3.37
CA GLU A 100 -5.26 -9.56 -3.81
C GLU A 100 -6.11 -10.33 -2.80
N LYS A 101 -5.48 -11.27 -2.07
CA LYS A 101 -6.14 -12.02 -1.00
C LYS A 101 -6.32 -11.20 0.29
N SER A 102 -5.33 -10.38 0.64
CA SER A 102 -5.25 -9.70 1.94
C SER A 102 -5.76 -8.26 1.94
N GLY A 103 -5.59 -7.54 0.83
CA GLY A 103 -6.04 -6.16 0.65
C GLY A 103 -7.53 -5.95 0.95
N PRO A 104 -8.45 -6.81 0.45
CA PRO A 104 -9.86 -6.71 0.81
C PRO A 104 -10.13 -6.89 2.31
N GLN A 105 -9.31 -7.67 3.02
CA GLN A 105 -9.45 -7.85 4.47
C GLN A 105 -9.08 -6.58 5.21
N VAL A 106 -8.02 -5.85 4.80
CA VAL A 106 -7.69 -4.52 5.38
C VAL A 106 -8.90 -3.59 5.34
N LEU A 107 -9.57 -3.50 4.19
CA LEU A 107 -10.74 -2.64 4.03
C LEU A 107 -11.95 -3.16 4.80
N GLY A 108 -12.16 -4.48 4.81
CA GLY A 108 -13.25 -5.12 5.56
C GLY A 108 -13.11 -4.95 7.07
N ASP A 109 -11.92 -5.15 7.60
CA ASP A 109 -11.61 -5.00 9.03
C ASP A 109 -11.75 -3.53 9.44
N PHE A 110 -11.24 -2.59 8.63
CA PHE A 110 -11.42 -1.17 8.89
C PHE A 110 -12.90 -0.75 8.96
N LEU A 111 -13.72 -1.21 8.01
CA LEU A 111 -15.16 -0.92 8.00
C LEU A 111 -15.89 -1.60 9.16
N SER A 112 -15.43 -2.78 9.59
CA SER A 112 -16.02 -3.51 10.70
C SER A 112 -15.73 -2.83 12.04
N ASP A 113 -14.53 -2.28 12.22
CA ASP A 113 -14.12 -1.52 13.40
C ASP A 113 -14.85 -0.17 13.56
N MET A 114 -15.48 0.33 12.49
CA MET A 114 -16.26 1.56 12.49
C MET A 114 -17.69 1.39 13.04
N MET A 115 -18.22 0.16 13.08
CA MET A 115 -19.57 -0.16 13.56
C MET A 115 -19.59 -0.38 15.08
#